data_AF-A0A9E5KZZ3-F1
#
_entry.id   AF-A0A9E5KZZ3-F1
#
_cell.length_a   1.000
_cell.length_b   1.000
_cell.length_c   1.000
_cell.angle_alpha   90.00
_cell.angle_beta   90.00
_cell.angle_gamma   90.00
#
_symmetry.space_group_name_H-M   'P 1'
#
loop_
_entity.id
_entity.type
_entity.pdbx_description
1 polymer ?
#
loop_
_entity_poly.entity_id
_entity_poly.type
_entity_poly.pdbx_seq_one_letter_code
_entity_poly.pdbx_strand_id
1 'polypeptide(L)' 'MRGAHEWVIEFVKEPEDAEQFAKILDQELGKINNYYFDERHDTKVIGMPIVHVVPQGTFYNRFKSKNKLG' A
#
# COMPACT_ATOMS: atom_id res chain seq x y z
N MET A 1 8.19 -2.31 18.16
CA MET A 1 7.29 -2.10 17.00
C MET A 1 7.86 -2.89 15.84
N ARG A 2 7.04 -3.68 15.14
CA ARG A 2 7.47 -4.32 13.88
C ARG A 2 7.27 -3.31 12.76
N GLY A 3 8.23 -3.20 11.84
CA GLY A 3 8.04 -2.41 10.63
C GLY A 3 6.91 -2.98 9.77
N ALA A 4 6.35 -2.18 8.88
CA ALA A 4 5.32 -2.61 7.94
C ALA A 4 5.56 -1.95 6.58
N HIS A 5 5.03 -2.57 5.52
CA HIS A 5 4.98 -1.90 4.22
C HIS A 5 3.88 -0.85 4.24
N GLU A 6 4.25 0.39 3.89
CA GLU A 6 3.33 1.50 3.77
C GLU A 6 3.02 1.78 2.30
N TRP A 7 1.74 1.79 1.97
CA TRP A 7 1.23 2.00 0.62
C TRP A 7 0.45 3.30 0.57
N VAL A 8 0.93 4.27 -0.21
CA VAL A 8 0.20 5.52 -0.48
C VAL A 8 -0.57 5.33 -1.78
N ILE A 9 -1.90 5.35 -1.72
CA ILE A 9 -2.75 4.98 -2.85
C ILE A 9 -3.76 6.10 -3.14
N GLU A 10 -3.77 6.54 -4.39
CA GLU A 10 -4.78 7.44 -4.94
C GLU A 10 -5.78 6.59 -5.73
N PHE A 11 -7.03 6.51 -5.29
CA PHE A 11 -8.06 5.71 -5.94
C PHE A 11 -8.89 6.55 -6.91
N VAL A 12 -9.24 5.98 -8.07
CA VAL A 12 -10.28 6.54 -8.96
C VAL A 12 -11.66 6.36 -8.35
N LYS A 13 -11.89 5.21 -7.71
CA LYS A 13 -13.06 4.93 -6.87
C LYS A 13 -12.54 4.30 -5.58
N GLU A 14 -12.71 5.00 -4.47
CA GLU A 14 -12.28 4.51 -3.16
C GLU A 14 -13.03 3.23 -2.75
N PRO A 15 -12.37 2.30 -2.04
CA PRO A 15 -13.04 1.13 -1.49
C PRO A 15 -14.02 1.54 -0.40
N GLU A 16 -15.11 0.79 -0.24
CA GLU A 16 -16.07 1.02 0.85
C GLU A 16 -15.46 0.73 2.23
N ASP A 17 -14.48 -0.18 2.28
CA ASP A 17 -13.73 -0.54 3.49
C ASP A 17 -12.22 -0.63 3.18
N ALA A 18 -11.47 0.32 3.71
CA ALA A 18 -10.02 0.39 3.55
C ALA A 18 -9.28 -0.73 4.30
N GLU A 19 -9.82 -1.23 5.41
CA GLU A 19 -9.23 -2.34 6.15
C GLU A 19 -9.41 -3.66 5.39
N GLN A 20 -10.59 -3.86 4.78
CA GLN A 20 -10.82 -4.99 3.90
C GLN A 20 -9.88 -4.94 2.69
N PHE A 21 -9.70 -3.76 2.08
CA PHE A 21 -8.74 -3.58 1.00
C PHE A 21 -7.31 -3.95 1.43
N ALA A 22 -6.87 -3.50 2.61
CA ALA A 22 -5.54 -3.84 3.14
C ALA A 22 -5.35 -5.35 3.36
N LYS A 23 -6.40 -6.08 3.77
CA LYS A 23 -6.38 -7.55 3.89
C LYS A 23 -6.26 -8.24 2.55
N ILE A 24 -6.98 -7.76 1.53
CA ILE A 24 -6.86 -8.29 0.18
C ILE A 24 -5.46 -8.00 -0.37
N LEU A 25 -4.93 -6.80 -0.15
CA LEU A 25 -3.57 -6.43 -0.55
C LEU A 25 -2.50 -7.34 0.08
N ASP A 26 -2.58 -7.59 1.40
CA ASP A 26 -1.68 -8.52 2.12
C ASP A 26 -1.69 -9.92 1.48
N GLN A 27 -2.89 -10.45 1.18
CA GLN A 27 -3.05 -11.76 0.54
C GLN A 27 -2.49 -11.80 -0.88
N GLU A 28 -2.81 -10.82 -1.72
CA GLU A 28 -2.34 -10.80 -3.11
C GLU A 28 -0.83 -10.58 -3.20
N LEU A 29 -0.25 -9.75 -2.33
CA LEU A 29 1.20 -9.59 -2.24
C LEU A 29 1.89 -10.91 -1.86
N GLY A 30 1.34 -11.65 -0.89
CA GLY A 30 1.87 -12.95 -0.49
C GLY A 30 1.85 -14.00 -1.61
N LYS A 31 0.84 -13.95 -2.50
CA LYS A 31 0.75 -14.88 -3.64
C LYS A 31 1.82 -14.66 -4.70
N ILE A 32 2.28 -13.41 -4.88
CA ILE A 32 3.21 -13.05 -5.97
C ILE A 32 4.64 -12.78 -5.49
N ASN A 33 4.84 -12.67 -4.17
CA ASN A 33 6.15 -12.41 -3.57
C ASN A 33 6.36 -13.32 -2.35
N ASN A 34 7.02 -14.46 -2.59
CA ASN A 34 7.33 -15.43 -1.53
C ASN A 34 8.15 -14.83 -0.39
N TYR A 35 9.07 -13.91 -0.67
CA TYR A 35 9.84 -13.24 0.38
C TYR A 35 8.94 -12.41 1.30
N TYR A 36 8.00 -11.66 0.73
CA TYR A 36 6.99 -10.95 1.51
C TYR A 36 6.12 -11.91 2.33
N PHE A 37 5.70 -13.03 1.74
CA PHE A 37 4.93 -14.05 2.44
C PHE A 37 5.69 -14.59 3.67
N ASP A 38 6.97 -14.95 3.50
CA ASP A 38 7.82 -15.47 4.56
C ASP A 38 8.03 -14.44 5.69
N GLU A 39 8.30 -13.18 5.34
CA GLU A 39 8.48 -12.09 6.30
C GLU A 39 7.18 -11.72 7.05
N ARG A 40 6.04 -11.82 6.38
CA ARG A 40 4.73 -11.37 6.87
C ARG A 40 3.97 -12.45 7.65
N HIS A 41 3.93 -13.68 7.14
CA HIS A 41 3.10 -14.76 7.68
C HIS A 41 3.89 -15.78 8.48
N ASP A 42 5.04 -16.23 7.98
CA ASP A 42 5.80 -17.32 8.59
C ASP A 42 6.64 -16.82 9.76
N THR A 43 7.55 -15.89 9.48
CA THR A 43 8.44 -15.31 10.48
C THR A 43 7.77 -14.17 11.26
N LYS A 44 6.73 -13.56 10.66
CA LYS A 44 5.98 -12.39 11.19
C LYS A 44 6.90 -11.24 11.62
N VAL A 45 8.02 -11.05 10.94
CA VAL A 45 8.99 -9.98 11.20
C VAL A 45 8.39 -8.62 10.87
N ILE A 46 7.53 -8.56 9.84
CA ILE A 46 6.81 -7.34 9.45
C ILE A 46 5.29 -7.43 9.73
N GLY A 47 4.70 -6.28 10.05
CA GLY A 47 3.28 -6.12 10.35
C GLY A 47 2.39 -6.08 9.11
N MET A 48 1.07 -5.95 9.34
CA MET A 48 0.07 -5.77 8.30
C MET A 48 0.42 -4.55 7.42
N PRO A 49 0.23 -4.60 6.09
CA PRO A 49 0.45 -3.43 5.26
C PRO A 49 -0.47 -2.29 5.70
N ILE A 50 0.08 -1.09 5.74
CA ILE A 50 -0.65 0.13 6.09
C ILE A 50 -1.00 0.84 4.80
N VAL A 51 -2.29 1.08 4.56
CA VAL A 51 -2.78 1.78 3.38
C VAL A 51 -3.14 3.20 3.75
N HIS A 52 -2.44 4.16 3.13
CA HIS A 52 -2.70 5.58 3.19
C HIS A 52 -3.45 6.01 1.94
N VAL A 53 -4.77 6.17 2.08
CA VAL A 53 -5.61 6.71 1.00
C VAL A 53 -5.32 8.21 0.87
N VAL A 54 -5.00 8.66 -0.34
CA VAL A 54 -4.78 10.08 -0.63
C VAL A 54 -5.79 10.62 -1.63
N PRO A 55 -6.14 11.92 -1.56
CA PRO A 55 -7.09 12.52 -2.49
C PRO A 55 -6.66 12.39 -3.95
N GLN A 56 -7.64 12.34 -4.85
CA GLN A 56 -7.38 12.38 -6.29
C GLN A 56 -6.60 13.64 -6.70
N GLY A 57 -5.65 13.48 -7.62
CA GLY A 57 -4.71 14.50 -8.04
C GLY A 57 -3.52 14.70 -7.10
N THR A 58 -3.39 13.96 -6.00
CA THR A 58 -2.25 14.08 -5.07
C THR A 58 -0.93 13.87 -5.79
N PHE A 59 -0.78 12.80 -6.57
CA PHE A 59 0.47 12.54 -7.27
C PHE A 59 0.72 13.57 -8.37
N TYR A 60 -0.29 13.90 -9.17
CA TYR A 60 -0.15 14.92 -10.22
C TYR A 60 0.29 16.27 -9.66
N ASN A 61 -0.38 16.76 -8.61
CA ASN A 61 -0.05 18.03 -7.97
C ASN A 61 1.36 17.99 -7.34
N ARG A 62 1.74 16.85 -6.77
CA ARG A 62 3.09 16.62 -6.20
C ARG A 62 4.19 16.60 -7.27
N PHE A 63 3.94 16.02 -8.45
CA PHE A 63 4.92 16.01 -9.54
C PHE A 63 4.97 17.36 -10.25
N LYS A 64 3.83 18.03 -10.42
CA LYS A 64 3.74 19.39 -10.95
C LYS A 64 4.56 20.37 -10.13
N SER A 65 4.39 20.36 -8.81
CA SER A 65 5.11 21.28 -7.91
C SER A 65 6.62 21.05 -7.89
N LYS A 66 7.08 19.87 -8.34
CA LYS A 66 8.50 19.54 -8.46
C LYS A 66 9.08 19.78 -9.86
N ASN A 67 8.32 20.34 -10.80
CA ASN A 67 8.69 20.41 -12.23
C ASN A 67 9.11 19.03 -12.80
N LYS A 68 8.45 17.96 -12.34
CA LYS A 68 8.69 16.57 -12.78
C LYS A 68 7.50 15.98 -13.55
N LEU A 69 6.64 16.83 -14.12
CA LEU A 69 5.69 16.39 -15.14
C LEU A 69 6.46 16.31 -16.46
N GLY A 70 6.82 15.11 -16.86
CA GLY A 70 7.46 14.80 -18.14
C GLY A 70 6.63 13.79 -18.89
#